data_AF-A0A3D4HQ88-F1
#
_entry.id   AF-A0A3D4HQ88-F1
#
_cell.length_a   1.000
_cell.length_b   1.000
_cell.length_c   1.000
_cell.angle_alpha   90.00
_cell.angle_beta   90.00
_cell.angle_gamma   90.00
#
_symmetry.space_group_name_H-M   'P 1'
#
loop_
_entity.id
_entity.type
_entity.pdbx_description
1 polymer ?
#
loop_
_entity_poly.entity_id
_entity_poly.type
_entity_poly.pdbx_seq_one_letter_code
_entity_poly.pdbx_strand_id
1 'polypeptide(L)'
;MKKLGIIFLVTMLLLTGCGGTKQGPENSNPTNDAENGTSGENTQQGQEEGFQFEYNDIVIPMNVDAAPILEKLGESMDYFEAPSCAFQGLDKIFYYSAFELSTYPQGEKDYVSSVNLLDDTVTTKEGIYLGSTLEDVVNAYG
;
A
#
# COMPACT_ATOMS: atom_id res chain seq x y z
N MET A 1 9.44 1.12 -54.48
CA MET A 1 8.16 1.85 -54.65
C MET A 1 7.24 1.04 -55.54
N LYS A 2 5.99 0.82 -55.09
CA LYS A 2 4.86 0.14 -55.78
C LYS A 2 5.10 -1.38 -55.93
N LYS A 3 4.25 -2.26 -55.42
CA LYS A 3 2.80 -2.35 -55.71
C LYS A 3 1.99 -2.78 -54.49
N LEU A 4 0.85 -2.10 -54.40
CA LEU A 4 -0.27 -2.22 -53.49
C LEU A 4 -1.03 -3.54 -53.76
N GLY A 5 -1.20 -4.38 -52.73
CA GLY A 5 -2.11 -5.53 -52.76
C GLY A 5 -3.27 -5.28 -51.80
N ILE A 6 -4.38 -4.79 -52.35
CA ILE A 6 -5.70 -4.73 -51.70
C ILE A 6 -6.47 -5.98 -52.10
N ILE A 7 -7.10 -6.68 -51.14
CA ILE A 7 -8.46 -7.26 -51.19
C ILE A 7 -8.65 -8.17 -49.95
N PHE A 8 -9.46 -7.78 -48.96
CA PHE A 8 -10.93 -7.87 -48.84
C PHE A 8 -11.44 -9.25 -48.39
N LEU A 9 -11.82 -9.38 -47.11
CA LEU A 9 -12.90 -10.24 -46.59
C LEU A 9 -13.18 -9.87 -45.12
N VAL A 10 -14.00 -8.85 -44.82
CA VAL A 10 -15.45 -8.96 -44.58
C VAL A 10 -15.83 -10.12 -43.65
N THR A 11 -16.11 -9.81 -42.38
CA THR A 11 -17.45 -10.02 -41.81
C THR A 11 -17.65 -9.18 -40.57
N MET A 12 -18.89 -8.71 -40.45
CA MET A 12 -19.41 -7.62 -39.64
C MET A 12 -20.61 -8.21 -38.86
N LEU A 13 -20.99 -7.56 -37.75
CA LEU A 13 -22.20 -7.73 -36.92
C LEU A 13 -22.19 -8.96 -35.98
N LEU A 14 -22.58 -8.82 -34.71
CA LEU A 14 -23.89 -8.33 -34.26
C LEU A 14 -23.84 -7.46 -32.98
N LEU A 15 -24.54 -6.33 -33.06
CA LEU A 15 -25.07 -5.53 -31.95
C LEU A 15 -26.50 -6.02 -31.64
N THR A 16 -26.77 -6.35 -30.37
CA THR A 16 -28.09 -6.37 -29.71
C THR A 16 -27.79 -6.15 -28.22
N GLY A 17 -28.27 -5.16 -27.46
CA GLY A 17 -29.39 -4.23 -27.61
C GLY A 17 -30.58 -4.68 -26.76
N CYS A 18 -30.73 -4.17 -25.53
CA CYS A 18 -32.04 -3.78 -24.96
C CYS A 18 -31.87 -3.00 -23.63
N GLY A 19 -32.36 -1.77 -23.61
CA GLY A 19 -32.69 -1.02 -22.40
C GLY A 19 -34.15 -1.24 -21.99
N GLY A 20 -34.46 -0.97 -20.73
CA GLY A 20 -35.83 -1.02 -20.20
C GLY A 20 -35.94 -0.44 -18.80
N THR A 21 -36.27 0.85 -18.74
CA THR A 21 -36.70 1.63 -17.56
C THR A 21 -37.95 1.06 -16.90
N LYS A 22 -38.01 1.10 -15.55
CA LYS A 22 -39.25 1.17 -14.75
C LYS A 22 -39.13 2.29 -13.71
N GLN A 23 -40.04 3.28 -13.82
CA GLN A 23 -40.47 4.25 -12.80
C GLN A 23 -41.15 3.48 -11.64
N GLY A 24 -41.22 3.91 -10.37
CA GLY A 24 -40.93 5.16 -9.62
C GLY A 24 -41.03 4.82 -8.11
N PRO A 25 -41.37 5.74 -7.17
CA PRO A 25 -41.71 7.15 -7.31
C PRO A 25 -40.71 8.10 -6.63
N GLU A 26 -40.95 9.38 -6.94
CA GLU A 26 -40.24 10.58 -6.56
C GLU A 26 -40.18 10.82 -5.05
N ASN A 27 -39.05 11.37 -4.58
CA ASN A 27 -39.13 12.45 -3.62
C ASN A 27 -38.06 13.51 -3.94
N SER A 28 -38.55 14.73 -4.07
CA SER A 28 -37.90 15.91 -4.61
C SER A 28 -36.89 16.57 -3.66
N ASN A 29 -35.95 17.28 -4.31
CA ASN A 29 -35.37 18.60 -3.98
C ASN A 29 -33.93 18.65 -3.40
N PRO A 30 -33.15 19.71 -3.71
CA PRO A 30 -32.52 19.91 -5.01
C PRO A 30 -30.99 20.14 -4.94
N THR A 31 -30.42 20.18 -6.14
CA THR A 31 -29.06 20.54 -6.59
C THR A 31 -28.37 21.67 -5.82
N ASN A 32 -27.06 21.51 -5.58
CA ASN A 32 -26.10 22.60 -5.55
C ASN A 32 -24.82 22.14 -6.26
N ASP A 33 -24.62 22.62 -7.47
CA ASP A 33 -23.33 22.61 -8.15
C ASP A 33 -22.41 23.62 -7.45
N ALA A 34 -21.21 23.18 -7.09
CA ALA A 34 -20.08 24.07 -6.82
C ALA A 34 -18.80 23.33 -7.19
N GLU A 35 -18.30 23.64 -8.38
CA GLU A 35 -16.89 23.50 -8.71
C GLU A 35 -16.03 24.35 -7.76
N ASN A 36 -14.78 23.91 -7.63
CA ASN A 36 -13.58 24.63 -7.23
C ASN A 36 -13.04 24.26 -5.84
N GLY A 37 -11.84 23.69 -5.85
CA GLY A 37 -11.08 23.40 -4.63
C GLY A 37 -9.92 22.46 -4.88
N THR A 38 -8.85 22.98 -5.50
CA THR A 38 -7.50 22.42 -5.36
C THR A 38 -7.17 22.28 -3.88
N SER A 39 -7.05 21.04 -3.40
CA SER A 39 -6.57 20.73 -2.06
C SER A 39 -5.17 20.18 -2.18
N GLY A 40 -4.19 21.09 -2.22
CA GLY A 40 -2.84 20.77 -1.81
C GLY A 40 -2.79 20.59 -0.29
N GLU A 41 -1.89 19.71 0.13
CA GLU A 41 -1.26 19.60 1.45
C GLU A 41 -2.17 19.61 2.69
N ASN A 42 -2.24 18.48 3.38
CA ASN A 42 -1.55 18.36 4.66
C ASN A 42 -1.54 16.88 5.09
N THR A 43 -0.46 16.15 4.81
CA THR A 43 -0.23 14.89 5.53
C THR A 43 0.23 15.28 6.93
N GLN A 44 -0.73 15.69 7.76
CA GLN A 44 -0.54 15.73 9.19
C GLN A 44 -0.23 14.30 9.60
N GLN A 45 1.03 14.09 9.98
CA GLN A 45 1.55 12.86 10.51
C GLN A 45 0.85 12.63 11.86
N GLY A 46 -0.35 12.06 11.79
CA GLY A 46 -1.04 11.51 12.94
C GLY A 46 -0.10 10.46 13.53
N GLN A 47 0.32 10.70 14.76
CA GLN A 47 1.04 9.72 15.55
C GLN A 47 0.04 8.58 15.80
N GLU A 48 0.03 7.58 14.91
CA GLU A 48 -0.83 6.41 15.09
C GLU A 48 -0.36 5.65 16.33
N GLU A 49 -1.30 5.33 17.22
CA GLU A 49 -1.02 4.60 18.45
C GLU A 49 -0.61 3.16 18.10
N GLY A 50 0.60 2.76 18.48
CA GLY A 50 1.10 1.40 18.25
C GLY A 50 2.62 1.30 18.23
N PHE A 51 3.12 0.11 17.91
CA PHE A 51 4.54 -0.11 17.70
C PHE A 51 5.02 0.63 16.45
N GLN A 52 6.18 1.26 16.56
CA GLN A 52 6.84 1.96 15.45
C GLN A 52 8.35 1.75 15.50
N PHE A 53 8.94 1.64 14.32
CA PHE A 53 10.39 1.61 14.14
C PHE A 53 10.86 2.93 13.51
N GLU A 54 12.06 3.41 13.86
CA GLU A 54 12.65 4.61 13.28
C GLU A 54 14.00 4.28 12.66
N TYR A 55 14.20 4.71 11.41
CA TYR A 55 15.43 4.51 10.65
C TYR A 55 15.76 5.77 9.86
N ASN A 56 16.90 6.41 10.13
CA ASN A 56 17.34 7.65 9.46
C ASN A 56 16.24 8.73 9.38
N ASP A 57 15.62 9.06 10.52
CA ASP A 57 14.50 10.00 10.66
C ASP A 57 13.19 9.59 9.93
N ILE A 58 13.13 8.37 9.39
CA ILE A 58 11.91 7.80 8.80
C ILE A 58 11.18 6.99 9.86
N VAL A 59 9.95 7.39 10.15
CA VAL A 59 9.04 6.66 11.05
C VAL A 59 8.29 5.59 10.27
N ILE A 60 8.29 4.36 10.80
CA ILE A 60 7.63 3.17 10.23
C ILE A 60 6.62 2.65 11.27
N PRO A 61 5.38 3.15 11.27
CA PRO A 61 4.31 2.62 12.12
C PRO A 61 3.82 1.26 11.60
N MET A 62 3.30 0.41 12.49
CA MET A 62 2.61 -0.82 12.10
C MET A 62 1.19 -0.53 11.61
N ASN A 63 0.68 -1.38 10.70
CA ASN A 63 -0.70 -1.36 10.20
C ASN A 63 -1.13 -0.08 9.48
N VAL A 64 -0.17 0.66 8.91
CA VAL A 64 -0.42 1.81 8.03
C VAL A 64 -0.05 1.49 6.59
N ASP A 65 -0.56 2.29 5.65
CA ASP A 65 -0.22 2.19 4.22
C ASP A 65 1.31 2.26 4.03
N ALA A 66 1.87 1.20 3.43
CA ALA A 66 3.30 1.05 3.28
C ALA A 66 3.86 1.93 2.14
N ALA A 67 3.06 2.35 1.17
CA ALA A 67 3.57 3.03 -0.02
C ALA A 67 4.34 4.32 0.28
N PRO A 68 3.84 5.26 1.13
CA PRO A 68 4.59 6.47 1.47
C PRO A 68 5.86 6.20 2.29
N ILE A 69 5.93 5.07 2.99
CA ILE A 69 7.11 4.67 3.78
C ILE A 69 8.18 4.11 2.85
N LEU A 70 7.79 3.21 1.94
CA LEU A 70 8.68 2.64 0.93
C LEU A 70 9.26 3.72 0.02
N GLU A 71 8.47 4.73 -0.35
CA GLU A 71 8.96 5.88 -1.12
C GLU A 71 10.08 6.63 -0.39
N LYS A 72 9.95 6.83 0.92
CA LYS A 72 10.98 7.51 1.75
C LYS A 72 12.21 6.65 1.99
N LEU A 73 12.03 5.34 2.15
CA LEU A 73 13.13 4.39 2.35
C LEU A 73 13.96 4.20 1.07
N GLY A 74 13.34 4.37 -0.10
CA GLY A 74 14.00 4.22 -1.39
C GLY A 74 14.04 2.77 -1.87
N GLU A 75 14.98 2.49 -2.78
CA GLU A 75 15.14 1.16 -3.35
C GLU A 75 15.68 0.18 -2.31
N SER A 76 15.02 -0.97 -2.15
CA SER A 76 15.50 -2.05 -1.28
C SER A 76 16.66 -2.80 -1.93
N MET A 77 17.50 -3.43 -1.11
CA MET A 77 18.61 -4.25 -1.58
C MET A 77 18.14 -5.54 -2.27
N ASP A 78 17.01 -6.07 -1.82
CA ASP A 78 16.34 -7.23 -2.41
C ASP A 78 14.83 -7.11 -2.18
N TYR A 79 14.05 -7.97 -2.86
CA TYR A 79 12.60 -8.01 -2.80
C TYR A 79 12.07 -9.43 -2.96
N PHE A 80 11.11 -9.80 -2.12
CA PHE A 80 10.39 -11.06 -2.23
C PHE A 80 8.88 -10.84 -2.10
N GLU A 81 8.08 -11.62 -2.83
CA GLU A 81 6.63 -11.65 -2.69
C GLU A 81 6.08 -13.06 -2.83
N ALA A 82 5.00 -13.34 -2.11
CA ALA A 82 4.28 -14.61 -2.19
C ALA A 82 2.79 -14.41 -1.94
N PRO A 83 1.92 -15.32 -2.42
CA PRO A 83 0.50 -15.30 -2.08
C PRO A 83 0.29 -15.25 -0.56
N SER A 84 -0.49 -14.27 -0.11
CA SER A 84 -0.77 -14.11 1.31
C SER A 84 -1.60 -15.28 1.84
N CYS A 85 -1.24 -15.75 3.04
CA CYS A 85 -1.96 -16.86 3.69
C CYS A 85 -3.23 -16.39 4.39
N ALA A 86 -3.20 -15.16 4.92
CA ALA A 86 -4.30 -14.59 5.71
C ALA A 86 -5.17 -13.61 4.91
N PHE A 87 -4.65 -13.07 3.81
CA PHE A 87 -5.31 -12.02 3.03
C PHE A 87 -5.40 -12.38 1.55
N GLN A 88 -6.28 -11.69 0.82
CA GLN A 88 -6.36 -11.82 -0.62
C GLN A 88 -5.34 -10.88 -1.27
N GLY A 89 -4.25 -11.43 -1.80
CA GLY A 89 -3.18 -10.67 -2.46
C GLY A 89 -1.82 -11.31 -2.25
N LEU A 90 -0.77 -10.48 -2.29
CA LEU A 90 0.60 -10.91 -2.03
C LEU A 90 1.11 -10.29 -0.73
N ASP A 91 1.70 -11.11 0.14
CA ASP A 91 2.60 -10.60 1.17
C ASP A 91 3.93 -10.23 0.50
N LYS A 92 4.53 -9.11 0.89
CA LYS A 92 5.76 -8.59 0.28
C LYS A 92 6.81 -8.33 1.35
N ILE A 93 8.08 -8.55 1.00
CA ILE A 93 9.22 -8.35 1.89
C ILE A 93 10.25 -7.48 1.15
N PHE A 94 10.64 -6.39 1.79
CA PHE A 94 11.64 -5.44 1.31
C PHE A 94 12.86 -5.52 2.22
N TYR A 95 14.03 -5.83 1.64
CA TYR A 95 15.27 -6.02 2.40
C TYR A 95 16.11 -4.75 2.40
N TYR A 96 16.43 -4.25 3.59
CA TYR A 96 17.40 -3.18 3.80
C TYR A 96 18.58 -3.72 4.59
N SER A 97 19.67 -2.95 4.71
CA SER A 97 20.94 -3.47 5.25
C SER A 97 20.80 -4.04 6.67
N ALA A 98 20.00 -3.39 7.52
CA ALA A 98 19.91 -3.69 8.95
C ALA A 98 18.52 -4.21 9.38
N PHE A 99 17.54 -4.20 8.48
CA PHE A 99 16.19 -4.66 8.75
C PHE A 99 15.47 -5.11 7.48
N GLU A 100 14.45 -5.95 7.62
CA GLU A 100 13.47 -6.21 6.57
C GLU A 100 12.10 -5.67 6.96
N LEU A 101 11.37 -5.15 5.97
CA LEU A 101 10.01 -4.66 6.13
C LEU A 101 9.05 -5.60 5.40
N SER A 102 8.15 -6.22 6.14
CA SER A 102 7.10 -7.08 5.58
C SER A 102 5.78 -6.33 5.50
N THR A 103 5.02 -6.55 4.43
CA THR A 103 3.68 -5.99 4.25
C THR A 103 2.64 -7.07 4.04
N TYR A 104 1.39 -6.76 4.38
CA TYR A 104 0.22 -7.58 4.03
C TYR A 104 -0.75 -6.78 3.14
N PRO A 105 -1.46 -7.42 2.21
CA PRO A 105 -2.40 -6.74 1.34
C PRO A 105 -3.76 -6.56 2.01
N GLN A 106 -4.38 -5.39 1.85
CA GLN A 106 -5.76 -5.13 2.23
C GLN A 106 -6.43 -4.18 1.23
N GLY A 107 -7.32 -4.73 0.41
CA GLY A 107 -7.94 -3.99 -0.68
C GLY A 107 -6.94 -3.72 -1.80
N GLU A 108 -6.78 -2.45 -2.20
CA GLU A 108 -5.84 -2.02 -3.24
C GLU A 108 -4.50 -1.55 -2.67
N LYS A 109 -4.28 -1.71 -1.36
CA LYS A 109 -3.11 -1.22 -0.63
C LYS A 109 -2.39 -2.34 0.08
N ASP A 110 -1.13 -2.08 0.38
CA ASP A 110 -0.32 -2.90 1.27
C ASP A 110 -0.05 -2.14 2.57
N TYR A 111 -0.12 -2.85 3.68
CA TYR A 111 0.04 -2.30 5.01
C TYR A 111 1.26 -2.90 5.69
N VAL A 112 1.96 -2.11 6.51
CA VAL A 112 3.13 -2.59 7.25
C VAL A 112 2.70 -3.68 8.23
N SER A 113 3.29 -4.87 8.08
CA SER A 113 3.02 -6.06 8.90
C SER A 113 4.03 -6.19 10.04
N SER A 114 5.31 -6.09 9.70
CA SER A 114 6.40 -6.23 10.66
C SER A 114 7.66 -5.55 10.16
N VAL A 115 8.54 -5.25 11.12
CA VAL A 115 9.94 -4.92 10.88
C VAL A 115 10.78 -5.90 11.69
N ASN A 116 11.65 -6.64 11.01
CA ASN A 116 12.58 -7.56 11.67
C ASN A 116 13.99 -6.96 11.61
N LEU A 117 14.63 -6.79 12.77
CA LEU A 117 16.02 -6.32 12.85
C LEU A 117 16.96 -7.46 12.47
N LEU A 118 17.87 -7.21 11.54
CA LEU A 118 18.79 -8.20 10.99
C LEU A 118 20.19 -8.12 11.62
N ASP A 119 20.54 -6.99 12.23
CA ASP A 119 21.80 -6.79 12.94
C ASP A 119 21.67 -5.83 14.15
N ASP A 120 22.79 -5.54 14.82
CA ASP A 120 22.89 -4.69 16.00
C ASP A 120 23.20 -3.22 15.69
N THR A 121 23.18 -2.81 14.41
CA THR A 121 23.41 -1.42 13.99
C THR A 121 22.18 -0.53 14.11
N VAL A 122 21.01 -1.14 14.35
CA VAL A 122 19.73 -0.49 14.56
C VAL A 122 19.11 -0.91 15.88
N THR A 123 18.21 -0.09 16.41
CA THR A 123 17.61 -0.27 17.73
C THR A 123 16.18 0.26 17.70
N THR A 124 15.30 -0.34 18.50
CA THR A 124 13.97 0.22 18.76
C THR A 124 14.05 1.51 19.57
N LYS A 125 12.95 2.25 19.68
CA LYS A 125 12.88 3.45 20.52
C LYS A 125 13.17 3.18 21.99
N GLU A 126 12.84 1.98 22.43
CA GLU A 126 13.01 1.51 23.79
C GLU A 126 14.45 1.04 24.08
N GLY A 127 15.33 1.02 23.07
CA GLY A 127 16.73 0.62 23.25
C GLY A 127 17.01 -0.87 22.98
N ILE A 128 16.05 -1.61 22.41
CA ILE A 128 16.21 -3.05 22.11
C ILE A 128 16.84 -3.24 20.73
N TYR A 129 17.85 -4.11 20.65
CA TYR A 129 18.57 -4.45 19.42
C TYR A 129 18.81 -5.96 19.33
N LEU A 130 19.33 -6.44 18.20
CA LEU A 130 19.66 -7.85 18.04
C LEU A 130 20.81 -8.24 18.98
N GLY A 131 20.48 -8.98 20.05
CA GLY A 131 21.43 -9.37 21.10
C GLY A 131 21.08 -8.85 22.49
N SER A 132 20.04 -8.01 22.64
CA SER A 132 19.48 -7.67 23.94
C SER A 132 19.08 -8.92 24.72
N THR A 133 19.22 -8.88 26.05
CA THR A 133 18.85 -10.02 26.89
C THR A 133 17.34 -10.16 26.98
N LEU A 134 16.86 -11.36 27.34
CA LEU A 134 15.44 -11.56 27.63
C LEU A 134 14.93 -10.60 28.70
N GLU A 135 15.75 -10.31 29.72
CA GLU A 135 15.41 -9.37 30.79
C GLU A 135 15.20 -7.96 30.25
N ASP A 136 16.09 -7.47 29.38
CA ASP A 136 15.96 -6.15 28.77
C ASP A 136 14.68 -6.04 27.94
N VAL A 137 14.39 -7.07 27.13
CA VAL A 137 13.19 -7.12 26.28
C VAL A 137 11.91 -7.11 27.11
N VAL A 138 11.85 -7.93 28.17
CA VAL A 138 10.70 -7.97 29.09
C VAL A 138 10.53 -6.64 29.82
N ASN A 139 11.62 -6.01 30.26
CA ASN A 139 11.55 -4.71 30.92
C ASN A 139 11.04 -3.61 29.97
N ALA A 140 11.37 -3.68 28.68
CA ALA A 140 10.93 -2.72 27.68
C ALA A 140 9.45 -2.92 27.26
N TYR A 141 9.00 -4.17 27.09
CA TYR A 141 7.72 -4.46 26.43
C TYR A 141 6.68 -5.22 27.26
N GLY A 142 7.04 -5.76 28.42
CA GLY A 142 6.15 -6.50 29.31
C GLY A 142 6.14 -8.01 29.09
#